data_AF-A0A8J5Y211-F1
#
_entry.id   AF-A0A8J5Y211-F1
#
_cell.length_a   1.000
_cell.length_b   1.000
_cell.length_c   1.000
_cell.angle_alpha   90.00
_cell.angle_beta   90.00
_cell.angle_gamma   90.00
#
_symmetry.space_group_name_H-M   'P 1'
#
loop_
_entity.id
_entity.type
_entity.pdbx_description
1 polymer ?
#
loop_
_entity_poly.entity_id
_entity_poly.type
_entity_poly.pdbx_seq_one_letter_code
_entity_poly.pdbx_strand_id
1 'polypeptide(L)'
;MSLDAFLFVMQDMDTSSPAAFVNGGLLRMHVGRKVRTVIQVTRSDAGSVMGKSTDGCQLVVRGSPPAPLTSYVEVIGVAENENSIRAELWTNFGDSFGMPFYSI
;
A
#
# COMPACT_ATOMS: atom_id res chain seq x y z
N MET A 1 13.80 7.46 16.53
CA MET A 1 12.64 7.87 15.71
C MET A 1 12.94 9.28 15.24
N SER A 2 13.33 9.49 13.96
CA SER A 2 13.84 10.80 13.49
C SER A 2 12.69 11.76 13.20
N LEU A 3 12.88 13.05 13.49
CA LEU A 3 11.93 14.13 13.14
C LEU A 3 11.66 14.21 11.62
N ASP A 4 12.59 13.74 10.78
CA ASP A 4 12.41 13.65 9.33
C ASP A 4 11.24 12.73 8.92
N ALA A 5 11.01 11.64 9.67
CA ALA A 5 9.89 10.75 9.41
C ALA A 5 8.55 11.42 9.75
N PHE A 6 8.53 12.27 10.78
CA PHE A 6 7.33 12.99 11.19
C PHE A 6 7.01 14.16 10.24
N LEU A 7 8.04 14.85 9.74
CA LEU A 7 7.90 15.92 8.76
C LEU A 7 7.49 15.39 7.37
N PHE A 8 7.98 14.20 6.98
CA PHE A 8 7.54 13.53 5.75
C PHE A 8 6.07 13.09 5.83
N VAL A 9 5.62 12.56 6.98
CA VAL A 9 4.22 12.18 7.20
C VAL A 9 3.28 13.39 7.20
N MET A 10 3.72 14.58 7.65
CA MET A 10 2.89 15.79 7.55
C MET A 10 2.81 16.38 6.13
N GLN A 11 3.80 16.16 5.26
CA GLN A 11 3.76 16.64 3.87
C GLN A 11 2.91 15.77 2.94
N ASP A 12 2.74 14.46 3.20
CA ASP A 12 1.90 13.57 2.37
C ASP A 12 0.41 13.62 2.74
N MET A 13 0.04 14.29 3.84
CA MET A 13 -1.37 14.52 4.17
C MET A 13 -1.97 15.69 3.37
N ASP A 14 -1.76 15.68 2.06
CA ASP A 14 -2.54 16.48 1.12
C ASP A 14 -3.96 15.87 1.04
N THR A 15 -4.82 16.29 1.97
CA THR A 15 -6.22 15.87 2.06
C THR A 15 -7.09 16.44 0.94
N SER A 16 -6.54 17.24 0.01
CA SER A 16 -7.29 17.75 -1.15
C SER A 16 -7.50 16.70 -2.23
N SER A 17 -6.69 15.63 -2.24
CA SER A 17 -6.85 14.49 -3.15
C SER A 17 -6.89 13.19 -2.34
N PRO A 18 -8.05 12.80 -1.79
CA PRO A 18 -8.17 11.55 -1.05
C PRO A 18 -7.83 10.40 -2.00
N ALA A 19 -6.71 9.71 -1.74
CA ALA A 19 -6.35 8.50 -2.46
C ALA A 19 -7.48 7.48 -2.27
N ALA A 20 -8.19 7.16 -3.36
CA ALA A 20 -9.35 6.29 -3.29
C ALA A 20 -8.93 4.91 -2.76
N PHE A 21 -9.63 4.43 -1.73
CA PHE A 21 -9.36 3.09 -1.23
C PHE A 21 -9.92 2.06 -2.21
N VAL A 22 -9.03 1.29 -2.84
CA VAL A 22 -9.36 0.32 -3.88
C VAL A 22 -8.88 -1.08 -3.51
N ASN A 23 -9.59 -2.08 -3.99
CA ASN A 23 -9.15 -3.47 -4.07
C ASN A 23 -8.76 -3.81 -5.53
N GLY A 24 -8.36 -5.05 -5.80
CA GLY A 24 -7.88 -5.41 -7.14
C GLY A 24 -8.96 -5.35 -8.21
N GLY A 25 -10.21 -5.71 -7.88
CA GLY A 25 -11.34 -5.59 -8.79
C GLY A 25 -11.70 -4.14 -9.16
N LEU A 26 -11.53 -3.21 -8.22
CA LEU A 26 -11.83 -1.78 -8.37
C LEU A 26 -10.67 -0.98 -8.99
N LEU A 27 -9.46 -1.53 -9.04
CA LEU A 27 -8.26 -0.84 -9.53
C LEU A 27 -8.41 -0.38 -10.99
N ARG A 28 -9.03 -1.22 -11.83
CA ARG A 28 -9.29 -0.91 -13.26
C ARG A 28 -10.08 0.38 -13.48
N MET A 29 -10.95 0.76 -12.54
CA MET A 29 -11.76 1.98 -12.64
C MET A 29 -10.98 3.24 -12.21
N HIS A 30 -9.78 3.05 -11.68
CA HIS A 30 -8.93 4.11 -11.13
C HIS A 30 -7.58 4.23 -11.84
N VAL A 31 -7.42 3.59 -13.02
CA VAL A 31 -6.21 3.71 -13.84
C VAL A 31 -5.90 5.19 -14.12
N GLY A 32 -4.64 5.56 -13.90
CA GLY A 32 -4.13 6.94 -14.01
C GLY A 32 -4.44 7.83 -12.80
N ARG A 33 -5.07 7.31 -11.73
CA ARG A 33 -5.41 8.07 -10.51
C ARG A 33 -4.61 7.60 -9.30
N LYS A 34 -4.50 8.48 -8.31
CA LYS A 34 -3.93 8.15 -7.00
C LYS A 34 -4.91 7.22 -6.25
N VAL A 35 -4.40 6.09 -5.81
CA VAL A 35 -5.14 5.02 -5.12
C VAL A 35 -4.42 4.63 -3.85
N ARG A 36 -5.19 4.08 -2.91
CA ARG A 36 -4.71 3.45 -1.69
C ARG A 36 -5.22 2.03 -1.65
N THR A 37 -4.36 1.06 -1.37
CA THR A 37 -4.77 -0.34 -1.21
C THR A 37 -3.96 -1.02 -0.14
N VAL A 38 -4.53 -2.08 0.43
CA VAL A 38 -3.79 -2.99 1.31
C VAL A 38 -3.60 -4.29 0.56
N ILE A 39 -2.36 -4.74 0.50
CA ILE A 39 -1.99 -6.03 -0.09
C ILE A 39 -1.43 -6.96 0.98
N GLN A 40 -1.78 -8.23 0.86
CA GLN A 40 -1.05 -9.31 1.49
C GLN A 40 0.15 -9.65 0.61
N VAL A 41 1.36 -9.42 1.10
CA VAL A 41 2.60 -9.69 0.37
C VAL A 41 2.72 -11.19 0.12
N THR A 42 2.91 -11.55 -1.15
CA THR A 42 3.14 -12.94 -1.59
C THR A 42 4.57 -13.15 -2.07
N ARG A 43 5.17 -12.12 -2.68
CA ARG A 43 6.56 -12.09 -3.12
C ARG A 43 7.07 -10.66 -3.10
N SER A 44 8.31 -10.46 -2.68
CA SER A 44 9.02 -9.20 -2.77
C SER A 44 10.28 -9.37 -3.61
N ASP A 45 10.40 -8.58 -4.67
CA ASP A 45 11.58 -8.47 -5.52
C ASP A 45 12.20 -7.07 -5.38
N ALA A 46 13.43 -6.86 -5.89
CA ALA A 46 14.21 -5.64 -5.66
C ALA A 46 13.58 -4.32 -6.19
N GLY A 47 12.50 -4.38 -6.97
CA GLY A 47 11.79 -3.20 -7.50
C GLY A 47 10.28 -3.40 -7.65
N SER A 48 9.74 -4.48 -7.10
CA SER A 48 8.31 -4.75 -7.11
C SER A 48 7.90 -5.73 -6.03
N VAL A 49 6.68 -5.57 -5.52
CA VAL A 49 6.04 -6.48 -4.59
C VAL A 49 4.80 -7.04 -5.26
N MET A 50 4.70 -8.36 -5.30
CA MET A 50 3.48 -9.03 -5.71
C MET A 50 2.68 -9.39 -4.47
N GLY A 51 1.40 -9.02 -4.47
CA GLY A 51 0.51 -9.29 -3.35
C GLY A 51 -0.92 -9.59 -3.77
N LYS A 52 -1.73 -10.02 -2.81
CA LYS A 52 -3.18 -10.17 -3.00
C LYS A 52 -3.91 -9.04 -2.30
N SER A 53 -4.84 -8.40 -2.98
CA SER A 53 -5.76 -7.45 -2.34
C SER A 53 -6.79 -8.18 -1.48
N THR A 54 -7.59 -7.42 -0.74
CA THR A 54 -8.61 -7.93 0.20
C THR A 54 -9.71 -8.77 -0.46
N ASP A 55 -9.90 -8.64 -1.78
CA ASP A 55 -10.82 -9.44 -2.61
C ASP A 55 -10.13 -10.69 -3.24
N GLY A 56 -8.88 -10.95 -2.89
CA GLY A 56 -8.10 -12.09 -3.38
C GLY A 56 -7.49 -11.90 -4.78
N CYS A 57 -7.73 -10.77 -5.44
CA CYS A 57 -7.10 -10.44 -6.72
C CYS A 57 -5.59 -10.22 -6.56
N GLN A 58 -4.81 -10.68 -7.53
CA GLN A 58 -3.36 -10.48 -7.53
C GLN A 58 -3.02 -9.10 -8.08
N LEU A 59 -2.17 -8.37 -7.35
CA LEU A 59 -1.66 -7.06 -7.70
C LEU A 59 -0.14 -7.05 -7.72
N VAL A 60 0.42 -6.23 -8.61
CA VAL A 60 1.84 -5.93 -8.71
C VAL A 60 2.04 -4.48 -8.30
N VAL A 61 2.79 -4.27 -7.24
CA VAL A 61 3.14 -2.95 -6.75
C VAL A 61 4.59 -2.67 -7.11
N ARG A 62 4.84 -1.72 -8.01
CA ARG A 62 6.17 -1.32 -8.46
C ARG A 62 6.73 -0.23 -7.57
N GLY A 63 8.03 -0.27 -7.33
CA GLY A 63 8.73 0.72 -6.52
C GLY A 63 9.74 0.06 -5.59
N SER A 64 10.31 0.87 -4.71
CA SER A 64 11.29 0.41 -3.72
C SER A 64 10.58 0.20 -2.39
N PRO A 65 10.15 -1.03 -2.05
CA PRO A 65 9.52 -1.30 -0.77
C PRO A 65 10.52 -1.12 0.39
N PRO A 66 10.04 -0.73 1.59
CA PRO A 66 10.87 -0.76 2.79
C PRO A 66 11.25 -2.21 3.14
N ALA A 67 12.51 -2.44 3.48
CA ALA A 67 12.98 -3.73 3.97
C ALA A 67 13.20 -3.64 5.50
N PRO A 68 12.62 -4.54 6.32
CA PRO A 68 11.77 -5.68 5.97
C PRO A 68 10.30 -5.29 5.68
N LEU A 69 9.65 -6.06 4.79
CA LEU A 69 8.20 -6.00 4.59
C LEU A 69 7.49 -6.91 5.59
N THR A 70 6.29 -6.49 6.01
CA THR A 70 5.35 -7.32 6.78
C THR A 70 4.39 -8.05 5.85
N SER A 71 3.62 -9.00 6.39
CA SER A 71 2.65 -9.78 5.59
C SER A 71 1.57 -8.91 4.98
N TYR A 72 1.16 -7.82 5.65
CA TYR A 72 0.22 -6.84 5.12
C TYR A 72 0.87 -5.46 5.00
N VAL A 73 0.68 -4.82 3.85
CA VAL A 73 1.29 -3.52 3.55
C VAL A 73 0.25 -2.62 2.89
N GLU A 74 0.09 -1.41 3.43
CA GLU A 74 -0.60 -0.32 2.77
C GLU A 74 0.29 0.25 1.68
N VAL A 75 -0.29 0.48 0.52
CA VAL A 75 0.37 1.12 -0.60
C VAL A 75 -0.49 2.30 -1.02
N ILE A 76 0.15 3.47 -1.09
CA ILE A 76 -0.41 4.64 -1.75
C ILE A 76 0.41 4.88 -3.01
N GLY A 77 -0.25 5.04 -4.15
CA GLY A 77 0.43 5.23 -5.42
C GLY A 77 -0.52 5.49 -6.56
N VAL A 78 -0.02 5.44 -7.79
CA VAL A 78 -0.82 5.63 -9.00
C VAL A 78 -1.13 4.28 -9.63
N ALA A 79 -2.40 4.01 -9.92
CA ALA A 79 -2.79 2.83 -10.66
C ALA A 79 -2.27 2.95 -12.11
N GLU A 80 -1.27 2.16 -12.48
CA GLU A 80 -0.76 2.16 -13.85
C GLU A 80 -1.71 1.39 -14.76
N ASN A 81 -2.18 0.23 -14.30
CA ASN A 81 -2.98 -0.72 -15.07
C ASN A 81 -4.06 -1.37 -14.16
N GLU A 82 -4.83 -2.31 -14.70
CA GLU A 82 -5.89 -3.03 -13.96
C GLU A 82 -5.39 -3.87 -12.78
N ASN A 83 -4.10 -4.20 -12.73
CA ASN A 83 -3.47 -5.00 -11.68
C ASN A 83 -2.10 -4.47 -11.24
N SER A 84 -1.72 -3.25 -11.64
CA SER A 84 -0.40 -2.66 -11.35
C SER A 84 -0.54 -1.29 -10.70
N ILE A 85 0.21 -1.06 -9.63
CA ILE A 85 0.28 0.21 -8.91
C ILE A 85 1.74 0.64 -8.86
N ARG A 86 2.03 1.88 -9.24
CA ARG A 86 3.32 2.51 -8.96
C ARG A 86 3.26 3.13 -7.58
N ALA A 87 3.91 2.51 -6.61
CA ALA A 87 3.93 2.97 -5.24
C ALA A 87 4.71 4.28 -5.09
N GLU A 88 4.13 5.18 -4.30
CA GLU A 88 4.75 6.41 -3.82
C GLU A 88 5.06 6.28 -2.33
N LEU A 89 4.15 5.63 -1.58
CA LEU A 89 4.30 5.37 -0.15
C LEU A 89 3.97 3.92 0.19
N TRP A 90 4.72 3.37 1.14
CA TRP A 90 4.55 2.05 1.71
C TRP A 90 4.42 2.15 3.23
N THR A 91 3.37 1.56 3.80
CA THR A 91 3.17 1.50 5.24
C THR A 91 2.98 0.05 5.67
N ASN A 92 3.89 -0.48 6.48
CA ASN A 92 3.77 -1.83 7.02
C ASN A 92 2.64 -1.89 8.06
N PHE A 93 1.64 -2.74 7.83
CA PHE A 93 0.54 -2.95 8.78
C PHE A 93 0.81 -4.05 9.80
N GLY A 94 1.84 -4.88 9.59
CA GLY A 94 2.14 -6.03 10.42
C GLY A 94 1.76 -7.37 9.76
N ASP A 95 1.91 -8.45 10.52
CA ASP A 95 1.73 -9.82 10.03
C ASP A 95 0.31 -10.38 10.23
N SER A 96 -0.53 -9.66 10.99
CA SER A 96 -1.88 -10.08 11.35
C SER A 96 -2.87 -8.94 11.15
N PHE A 97 -3.91 -9.16 10.33
CA PHE A 97 -5.07 -8.27 10.26
C PHE A 97 -6.07 -8.66 11.35
N GLY A 98 -5.78 -8.30 12.59
CA GLY A 98 -6.63 -8.63 13.73
C GLY A 98 -5.95 -8.47 15.09
N MET A 99 -6.45 -7.49 15.85
CA MET A 99 -6.18 -7.19 17.26
C MET A 99 -4.84 -6.51 17.60
N PRO A 100 -4.95 -5.32 18.20
CA PRO A 100 -4.47 -5.19 19.56
C PRO A 100 -5.70 -4.97 20.45
N PHE A 101 -6.38 -6.04 20.84
CA PHE A 101 -7.05 -6.00 22.13
C PHE A 101 -5.94 -6.09 23.17
N TYR A 102 -5.34 -4.95 23.49
CA TYR A 102 -4.68 -4.80 24.78
C TYR A 102 -5.80 -4.84 25.83
N SER A 103 -6.11 -6.04 26.30
CA SER A 103 -6.74 -6.22 27.60
C SER A 103 -5.61 -6.47 28.60
N ILE A 104 -5.17 -5.42 29.28
CA ILE A 104 -4.92 -5.45 30.73
C ILE A 104 -5.01 -4.04 31.30
#